data_AF-A0A1Y4HYI0-F1
#
_entry.id   AF-A0A1Y4HYI0-F1
#
_cell.length_a   1.000
_cell.length_b   1.000
_cell.length_c   1.000
_cell.angle_alpha   90.00
_cell.angle_beta   90.00
_cell.angle_gamma   90.00
#
_symmetry.space_group_name_H-M   'P 1'
#
loop_
_entity.id
_entity.type
_entity.pdbx_description
1 polymer ?
#
loop_
_entity_poly.entity_id
_entity_poly.type
_entity_poly.pdbx_seq_one_letter_code
_entity_poly.pdbx_strand_id
1 'polypeptide(L)'
;GVSTDYQLTINNTDMSKETLDWGSYSIGKQVDATLYNIRRERRIELVSEGFRFNDLKRWRALDQVQNVHLQGFNFWESMYQLYTNPTPEDAMTALDVITLQPYGSDTSAPNISSETDEYAEGKYYLPYRKSASNIGFDGLNWNPAKYLYPISNYEFRMTTEVEGSNDYDTSSIYQNPGWSKEDGTLPEGD
;
A
#
# COMPACT_ATOMS: atom_id res chain seq x y z
N GLY A 1 3.66 34.87 -2.22
CA GLY A 1 2.68 34.55 -1.16
C GLY A 1 1.58 33.70 -1.77
N VAL A 2 0.94 32.84 -0.97
CA VAL A 2 -0.21 32.04 -1.42
C VAL A 2 -1.40 32.98 -1.65
N SER A 3 -2.21 32.72 -2.68
CA SER A 3 -3.45 33.44 -2.93
C SER A 3 -4.39 33.33 -1.73
N THR A 4 -5.01 34.44 -1.30
CA THR A 4 -6.03 34.41 -0.25
C THR A 4 -7.38 33.88 -0.75
N ASP A 5 -7.56 33.79 -2.06
CA ASP A 5 -8.73 33.19 -2.68
C ASP A 5 -8.52 31.68 -2.87
N TYR A 6 -9.07 30.89 -1.96
CA TYR A 6 -9.04 29.43 -1.99
C TYR A 6 -9.96 28.83 -3.06
N GLN A 7 -10.93 29.59 -3.56
CA GLN A 7 -11.87 29.12 -4.57
C GLN A 7 -11.18 28.86 -5.90
N LEU A 8 -10.10 29.60 -6.20
CA LEU A 8 -9.28 29.37 -7.38
C LEU A 8 -8.71 27.94 -7.41
N THR A 9 -8.23 27.43 -6.28
CA THR A 9 -7.70 26.06 -6.20
C THR A 9 -8.79 25.03 -6.45
N ILE A 10 -9.95 25.21 -5.81
CA ILE A 10 -11.11 24.31 -5.97
C ILE A 10 -11.58 24.30 -7.43
N ASN A 11 -11.72 25.47 -8.05
CA ASN A 11 -12.20 25.59 -9.43
C ASN A 11 -11.24 24.98 -10.47
N ASN A 12 -9.93 25.00 -10.20
CA ASN A 12 -8.92 24.40 -11.07
C ASN A 12 -8.66 22.92 -10.79
N THR A 13 -9.33 22.33 -9.79
CA THR A 13 -9.17 20.92 -9.44
C THR A 13 -10.04 20.06 -10.34
N ASP A 14 -9.39 19.22 -11.15
CA ASP A 14 -10.04 18.23 -11.98
C ASP A 14 -9.98 16.85 -11.31
N MET A 15 -11.07 16.47 -10.62
CA MET A 15 -11.15 15.21 -9.88
C MET A 15 -10.90 13.96 -10.74
N SER A 16 -11.11 14.04 -12.05
CA SER A 16 -10.86 12.91 -12.96
C SER A 16 -9.39 12.52 -13.03
N LYS A 17 -8.47 13.44 -12.68
CA LYS A 17 -7.03 13.21 -12.64
C LYS A 17 -6.51 12.78 -11.27
N GLU A 18 -7.35 12.84 -10.24
CA GLU A 18 -6.97 12.61 -8.84
C GLU A 18 -7.31 11.18 -8.37
N THR A 19 -7.51 10.26 -9.31
CA THR A 19 -7.92 8.87 -9.07
C THR A 19 -6.82 8.01 -8.44
N LEU A 20 -5.56 8.39 -8.60
CA LEU A 20 -4.42 7.69 -8.00
C LEU A 20 -4.18 8.09 -6.53
N ASP A 21 -4.75 9.19 -6.06
CA ASP A 21 -4.64 9.61 -4.67
C ASP A 21 -5.75 8.98 -3.83
N TRP A 22 -5.40 8.07 -2.93
CA TRP A 22 -6.35 7.48 -1.99
C TRP A 22 -7.13 8.53 -1.18
N GLY A 23 -6.54 9.69 -0.90
CA GLY A 23 -7.21 10.80 -0.21
C GLY A 23 -8.42 11.36 -0.95
N SER A 24 -8.55 11.12 -2.26
CA SER A 24 -9.71 11.54 -3.06
C SER A 24 -10.93 10.65 -2.85
N TYR A 25 -10.83 9.54 -2.12
CA TYR A 25 -11.93 8.58 -1.97
C TYR A 25 -12.58 8.59 -0.58
N SER A 26 -13.84 8.19 -0.53
CA SER A 26 -14.55 7.76 0.67
C SER A 26 -15.58 6.71 0.27
N ILE A 27 -15.53 5.54 0.90
CA ILE A 27 -16.47 4.43 0.62
C ILE A 27 -16.46 4.07 -0.89
N GLY A 28 -15.26 3.97 -1.47
CA GLY A 28 -15.05 3.61 -2.88
C GLY A 28 -15.48 4.66 -3.91
N LYS A 29 -15.85 5.88 -3.49
CA LYS A 29 -16.26 6.97 -4.38
C LYS A 29 -15.39 8.19 -4.21
N GLN A 30 -15.12 8.90 -5.30
CA GLN A 30 -14.41 10.18 -5.20
C GLN A 30 -15.27 11.22 -4.48
N VAL A 31 -14.62 12.02 -3.63
CA VAL A 31 -15.23 13.16 -2.94
C VAL A 31 -15.29 14.38 -3.86
N ASP A 32 -15.98 15.44 -3.44
CA ASP A 32 -16.00 16.70 -4.17
C ASP A 32 -14.64 17.43 -4.09
N ALA A 33 -14.42 18.36 -5.03
CA ALA A 33 -13.17 19.12 -5.12
C ALA A 33 -12.85 19.92 -3.85
N THR A 34 -13.85 20.39 -3.10
CA THR A 34 -13.61 21.15 -1.86
C THR A 34 -13.03 20.23 -0.80
N LEU A 35 -13.68 19.09 -0.54
CA LEU A 35 -13.21 18.13 0.44
C LEU A 35 -11.86 17.53 0.05
N TYR A 36 -11.64 17.24 -1.24
CA TYR A 36 -10.36 16.76 -1.73
C TYR A 36 -9.23 17.75 -1.42
N ASN A 37 -9.41 19.04 -1.71
CA ASN A 37 -8.39 20.06 -1.46
C ASN A 37 -8.08 20.20 0.04
N ILE A 38 -9.08 20.14 0.92
CA ILE A 38 -8.86 20.11 2.38
C ILE A 38 -7.95 18.92 2.76
N ARG A 39 -8.21 17.74 2.20
CA ARG A 39 -7.42 16.53 2.47
C ARG A 39 -6.01 16.59 1.88
N ARG A 40 -5.86 17.20 0.71
CA ARG A 40 -4.57 17.47 0.05
C ARG A 40 -3.71 18.40 0.89
N GLU A 41 -4.26 19.51 1.36
CA GLU A 41 -3.56 20.44 2.24
C GLU A 41 -3.13 19.76 3.54
N ARG A 42 -4.02 18.98 4.18
CA ARG A 42 -3.65 18.18 5.36
C ARG A 42 -2.48 17.24 5.11
N ARG A 43 -2.40 16.62 3.93
CA ARG A 43 -1.28 15.72 3.59
C ARG A 43 0.04 16.48 3.46
N ILE A 44 0.00 17.66 2.84
CA ILE A 44 1.19 18.47 2.59
C ILE A 44 1.68 19.10 3.89
N GLU A 45 0.77 19.70 4.65
CA GLU A 45 1.06 20.39 5.91
C GLU A 45 1.57 19.43 6.98
N LEU A 46 0.95 18.26 7.10
CA LEU A 46 1.26 17.27 8.15
C LEU A 46 2.17 16.14 7.63
N VAL A 47 2.93 16.39 6.55
CA VAL A 47 3.85 15.40 6.01
C VAL A 47 4.90 15.05 7.06
N SER A 48 5.20 13.75 7.19
CA SER A 48 6.14 13.22 8.20
C SER A 48 5.72 13.36 9.67
N GLU A 49 4.49 13.82 9.95
CA GLU A 49 3.94 13.89 11.33
C GLU A 49 3.11 12.66 11.75
N GLY A 50 3.04 11.63 10.91
CA GLY A 50 2.36 10.36 11.24
C GLY A 50 0.83 10.36 11.09
N PHE A 51 0.21 11.46 10.62
CA PHE A 51 -1.25 11.54 10.48
C PHE A 51 -1.84 10.83 9.26
N ARG A 52 -1.03 10.53 8.24
CA ARG A 52 -1.52 10.05 6.93
C ARG A 52 -2.37 8.79 7.04
N PHE A 53 -1.93 7.80 7.81
CA PHE A 53 -2.67 6.54 7.94
C PHE A 53 -3.99 6.72 8.70
N ASN A 54 -3.98 7.49 9.79
CA ASN A 54 -5.18 7.82 10.56
C ASN A 54 -6.22 8.56 9.72
N ASP A 55 -5.77 9.50 8.88
CA ASP A 55 -6.62 10.22 7.94
C ASP A 55 -7.29 9.28 6.93
N LEU A 56 -6.52 8.40 6.29
CA LEU A 56 -7.05 7.41 5.35
C LEU A 56 -8.05 6.45 5.99
N LYS A 57 -7.78 5.99 7.22
CA LYS A 57 -8.72 5.14 7.99
C LYS A 57 -10.01 5.89 8.31
N ARG A 58 -9.90 7.09 8.89
CA ARG A 58 -11.06 7.91 9.29
C ARG A 58 -11.95 8.28 8.11
N TRP A 59 -11.36 8.50 6.94
CA TRP A 59 -12.10 8.85 5.72
C TRP A 59 -12.68 7.64 4.99
N ARG A 60 -12.37 6.42 5.44
CA ARG A 60 -12.68 5.18 4.73
C ARG A 60 -12.25 5.25 3.26
N ALA A 61 -10.99 5.66 3.09
CA ALA A 61 -10.40 6.04 1.81
C ALA A 61 -9.51 4.95 1.20
N LEU A 62 -9.71 3.69 1.62
CA LEU A 62 -8.93 2.53 1.18
C LEU A 62 -9.83 1.43 0.57
N ASP A 63 -11.16 1.59 0.58
CA ASP A 63 -12.11 0.68 -0.08
C ASP A 63 -11.80 0.49 -1.58
N GLN A 64 -11.21 1.49 -2.24
CA GLN A 64 -10.79 1.42 -3.65
C GLN A 64 -9.44 0.70 -3.87
N VAL A 65 -8.70 0.36 -2.81
CA VAL A 65 -7.41 -0.34 -2.92
C VAL A 65 -7.70 -1.80 -3.18
N GLN A 66 -7.77 -2.14 -4.47
CA GLN A 66 -8.00 -3.47 -4.99
C GLN A 66 -7.00 -3.71 -6.12
N ASN A 67 -6.37 -4.89 -6.14
CA ASN A 67 -5.38 -5.30 -7.13
C ASN A 67 -4.28 -4.24 -7.39
N VAL A 68 -3.76 -3.63 -6.31
CA VAL A 68 -2.75 -2.57 -6.46
C VAL A 68 -1.36 -3.18 -6.62
N HIS A 69 -0.71 -2.91 -7.74
CA HIS A 69 0.69 -3.26 -7.98
C HIS A 69 1.58 -2.04 -7.69
N LEU A 70 2.50 -2.18 -6.73
CA LEU A 70 3.42 -1.10 -6.41
C LEU A 70 4.44 -0.92 -7.53
N GLN A 71 4.51 0.30 -8.07
CA GLN A 71 5.58 0.75 -8.93
C GLN A 71 6.67 1.40 -8.08
N GLY A 72 7.91 0.98 -8.29
CA GLY A 72 9.09 1.57 -7.70
C GLY A 72 9.59 2.75 -8.54
N PHE A 73 10.90 2.82 -8.72
CA PHE A 73 11.52 3.83 -9.55
C PHE A 73 11.56 3.41 -11.02
N ASN A 74 11.86 4.39 -11.87
CA ASN A 74 12.12 4.17 -13.28
C ASN A 74 13.41 3.36 -13.45
N PHE A 75 13.27 2.05 -13.64
CA PHE A 75 14.38 1.11 -13.73
C PHE A 75 14.77 0.84 -15.18
N TRP A 76 13.79 0.48 -16.01
CA TRP A 76 14.00 -0.05 -17.35
C TRP A 76 14.40 1.00 -18.38
N GLU A 77 14.04 2.27 -18.19
CA GLU A 77 14.38 3.32 -19.15
C GLU A 77 15.88 3.67 -19.15
N SER A 78 16.53 3.66 -17.98
CA SER A 78 17.95 4.05 -17.90
C SER A 78 18.70 3.49 -16.69
N MET A 79 18.06 3.39 -15.53
CA MET A 79 18.76 3.02 -14.28
C MET A 79 19.34 1.60 -14.31
N TYR A 80 18.80 0.68 -15.10
CA TYR A 80 19.35 -0.67 -15.26
C TYR A 80 20.82 -0.66 -15.72
N GLN A 81 21.24 0.38 -16.46
CA GLN A 81 22.60 0.52 -16.97
C GLN A 81 23.63 0.69 -15.86
N LEU A 82 23.23 1.26 -14.72
CA LEU A 82 24.08 1.35 -13.53
C LEU A 82 24.48 -0.03 -12.98
N TYR A 83 23.75 -1.08 -13.36
CA TYR A 83 23.99 -2.46 -12.93
C TYR A 83 24.57 -3.33 -14.04
N THR A 84 24.16 -3.15 -15.30
CA THR A 84 24.64 -3.96 -16.43
C THR A 84 25.91 -3.41 -17.07
N ASN A 85 26.14 -2.10 -17.01
CA ASN A 85 27.29 -1.41 -17.58
C ASN A 85 27.79 -0.32 -16.62
N PRO A 86 28.16 -0.66 -15.38
CA PRO A 86 28.59 0.34 -14.41
C PRO A 86 29.83 1.07 -14.91
N THR A 87 29.74 2.40 -15.06
CA THR A 87 30.88 3.26 -15.35
C THR A 87 31.35 3.91 -14.05
N PRO A 88 32.40 3.38 -13.39
CA PRO A 88 32.91 3.99 -12.17
C PRO A 88 33.56 5.33 -12.49
N GLU A 89 33.10 6.40 -11.84
CA GLU A 89 33.73 7.72 -11.92
C GLU A 89 34.98 7.79 -11.02
N ASP A 90 34.93 7.15 -9.84
CA ASP A 90 35.99 7.19 -8.81
C ASP A 90 36.36 5.81 -8.22
N ALA A 91 35.91 4.69 -8.82
CA ALA A 91 36.19 3.38 -8.23
C ALA A 91 37.62 2.92 -8.51
N MET A 92 38.34 2.56 -7.44
CA MET A 92 39.70 2.00 -7.51
C MET A 92 39.74 0.61 -8.19
N THR A 93 38.58 -0.06 -8.28
CA THR A 93 38.38 -1.34 -8.96
C THR A 93 37.12 -1.28 -9.82
N ALA A 94 37.10 -2.02 -10.94
CA ALA A 94 35.89 -2.17 -11.74
C ALA A 94 34.74 -2.75 -10.89
N LEU A 95 33.54 -2.21 -11.07
CA LEU A 95 32.34 -2.71 -10.42
C LEU A 95 31.85 -3.98 -11.11
N ASP A 96 31.31 -4.92 -10.32
CA ASP A 96 30.74 -6.14 -10.84
C ASP A 96 29.50 -5.85 -11.70
N VAL A 97 29.43 -6.50 -12.84
CA VAL A 97 28.28 -6.45 -13.74
C VAL A 97 27.20 -7.42 -13.25
N ILE A 98 25.99 -6.93 -13.09
CA ILE A 98 24.82 -7.76 -12.78
C ILE A 98 24.15 -8.18 -14.07
N THR A 99 23.98 -9.49 -14.26
CA THR A 99 23.10 -10.03 -15.29
C THR A 99 21.65 -9.95 -14.81
N LEU A 100 20.82 -9.19 -15.52
CA LEU A 100 19.40 -9.11 -15.21
C LEU A 100 18.70 -10.39 -15.68
N GLN A 101 17.92 -10.98 -14.80
CA GLN A 101 17.12 -12.17 -15.04
C GLN A 101 15.66 -11.81 -14.72
N PRO A 102 14.94 -11.25 -15.70
CA PRO A 102 13.55 -10.85 -15.52
C PRO A 102 12.66 -12.04 -15.15
N TYR A 103 11.70 -11.82 -14.25
CA TYR A 103 10.64 -12.79 -13.98
C TYR A 103 9.90 -13.15 -15.27
N GLY A 104 9.61 -14.45 -15.47
CA GLY A 104 8.95 -14.95 -16.68
C GLY A 104 9.87 -15.16 -17.89
N SER A 105 11.18 -14.91 -17.75
CA SER A 105 12.19 -15.41 -18.70
C SER A 105 12.41 -16.92 -18.53
N ASP A 106 13.16 -17.56 -19.45
CA ASP A 106 13.55 -18.98 -19.38
C ASP A 106 14.53 -19.31 -18.21
N THR A 107 14.57 -18.48 -17.17
CA THR A 107 15.46 -18.61 -16.03
C THR A 107 14.72 -19.15 -14.81
N SER A 108 15.36 -20.06 -14.07
CA SER A 108 14.78 -20.66 -12.86
C SER A 108 14.94 -19.81 -11.59
N ALA A 109 15.64 -18.68 -11.67
CA ALA A 109 15.98 -17.84 -10.50
C ALA A 109 15.94 -16.34 -10.86
N PRO A 110 14.76 -15.78 -11.16
CA PRO A 110 14.64 -14.38 -11.52
C PRO A 110 15.07 -13.44 -10.38
N ASN A 111 15.77 -12.36 -10.74
CA ASN A 111 16.30 -11.38 -9.80
C ASN A 111 15.62 -10.00 -9.90
N ILE A 112 14.79 -9.78 -10.92
CA ILE A 112 14.11 -8.52 -11.19
C ILE A 112 12.70 -8.78 -11.77
N SER A 113 11.75 -7.88 -11.54
CA SER A 113 10.44 -7.89 -12.21
C SER A 113 10.59 -7.60 -13.70
N SER A 114 9.76 -8.19 -14.57
CA SER A 114 9.88 -7.96 -16.02
C SER A 114 9.58 -6.52 -16.44
N GLU A 115 10.28 -6.06 -17.49
CA GLU A 115 9.95 -4.83 -18.22
C GLU A 115 8.60 -4.95 -18.93
N THR A 116 8.32 -6.15 -19.45
CA THR A 116 7.09 -6.48 -20.19
C THR A 116 5.92 -6.84 -19.28
N ASP A 117 6.10 -6.74 -17.95
CA ASP A 117 5.00 -6.90 -17.02
C ASP A 117 3.94 -5.82 -17.27
N GLU A 118 2.67 -6.20 -17.26
CA GLU A 118 1.56 -5.30 -17.62
C GLU A 118 1.48 -4.05 -16.72
N TYR A 119 1.99 -4.13 -15.48
CA TYR A 119 1.99 -3.03 -14.53
C TYR A 119 3.29 -2.21 -14.54
N ALA A 120 4.32 -2.63 -15.29
CA ALA A 120 5.62 -1.96 -15.34
C ALA A 120 5.63 -0.75 -16.28
N GLU A 121 4.66 -0.65 -17.20
CA GLU A 121 4.61 0.38 -18.25
C GLU A 121 5.92 0.47 -19.08
N GLY A 122 6.68 -0.62 -19.16
CA GLY A 122 8.00 -0.66 -19.80
C GLY A 122 9.07 0.19 -19.12
N LYS A 123 8.81 0.68 -17.89
CA LYS A 123 9.63 1.71 -17.24
C LYS A 123 9.95 1.37 -15.79
N TYR A 124 8.95 0.95 -15.03
CA TYR A 124 9.04 0.86 -13.58
C TYR A 124 9.49 -0.52 -13.10
N TYR A 125 10.31 -0.52 -12.05
CA TYR A 125 10.54 -1.72 -11.25
C TYR A 125 9.31 -2.05 -10.41
N LEU A 126 8.95 -3.33 -10.28
CA LEU A 126 7.80 -3.79 -9.50
C LEU A 126 8.28 -4.67 -8.33
N PRO A 127 8.35 -4.14 -7.09
CA PRO A 127 9.00 -4.81 -5.95
C PRO A 127 8.50 -6.23 -5.65
N TYR A 128 7.20 -6.47 -5.84
CA TYR A 128 6.58 -7.76 -5.54
C TYR A 128 6.51 -8.70 -6.75
N ARG A 129 6.77 -8.23 -7.98
CA ARG A 129 6.57 -9.04 -9.19
C ARG A 129 7.80 -9.81 -9.67
N LYS A 130 8.85 -9.89 -8.85
CA LYS A 130 10.03 -10.73 -9.15
C LYS A 130 9.82 -12.24 -8.89
N SER A 131 8.79 -12.61 -8.13
CA SER A 131 8.48 -14.00 -7.77
C SER A 131 7.01 -14.14 -7.41
N ALA A 132 6.36 -15.19 -7.92
CA ALA A 132 4.98 -15.54 -7.57
C ALA A 132 4.79 -15.88 -6.08
N SER A 133 5.88 -16.16 -5.36
CA SER A 133 5.83 -16.39 -3.91
C SER A 133 5.69 -15.11 -3.08
N ASN A 134 5.79 -13.92 -3.68
CA ASN A 134 5.65 -12.66 -2.95
C ASN A 134 4.18 -12.40 -2.63
N ILE A 135 3.92 -11.90 -1.42
CA ILE A 135 2.57 -11.60 -0.92
C ILE A 135 1.78 -10.60 -1.79
N GLY A 136 2.47 -9.74 -2.54
CA GLY A 136 1.87 -8.73 -3.42
C GLY A 136 2.03 -9.06 -4.89
N PHE A 137 2.33 -10.31 -5.25
CA PHE A 137 2.52 -10.69 -6.65
C PHE A 137 1.23 -10.48 -7.44
N ASP A 138 0.11 -11.02 -6.96
CA ASP A 138 -1.24 -10.87 -7.53
C ASP A 138 -1.95 -9.58 -7.05
N GLY A 139 -1.16 -8.57 -6.67
CA GLY A 139 -1.66 -7.27 -6.25
C GLY A 139 -2.00 -7.22 -4.77
N LEU A 140 -1.93 -6.00 -4.22
CA LEU A 140 -2.27 -5.72 -2.83
C LEU A 140 -3.73 -5.29 -2.75
N ASN A 141 -4.46 -5.89 -1.82
CA ASN A 141 -5.85 -5.60 -1.54
C ASN A 141 -6.00 -5.02 -0.13
N TRP A 142 -6.94 -4.11 0.04
CA TRP A 142 -7.33 -3.62 1.36
C TRP A 142 -8.54 -4.41 1.87
N ASN A 143 -8.39 -4.94 3.08
CA ASN A 143 -9.45 -5.62 3.80
C ASN A 143 -10.20 -4.60 4.70
N PRO A 144 -11.52 -4.42 4.55
CA PRO A 144 -12.30 -3.50 5.38
C PRO A 144 -12.19 -3.74 6.89
N ALA A 145 -11.94 -4.97 7.36
CA ALA A 145 -11.71 -5.27 8.77
C ALA A 145 -10.52 -4.47 9.33
N LYS A 146 -9.52 -4.16 8.50
CA LYS A 146 -8.31 -3.39 8.88
C LYS A 146 -8.59 -1.92 9.16
N TYR A 147 -9.81 -1.41 8.94
CA TYR A 147 -10.23 -0.12 9.51
C TYR A 147 -10.32 -0.15 11.03
N LEU A 148 -10.58 -1.32 11.60
CA LEU A 148 -10.59 -1.55 13.03
C LEU A 148 -9.28 -2.21 13.48
N TYR A 149 -9.15 -2.46 14.77
CA TYR A 149 -8.02 -3.17 15.36
C TYR A 149 -8.54 -4.41 16.08
N PRO A 150 -7.83 -5.55 16.09
CA PRO A 150 -8.27 -6.70 16.86
C PRO A 150 -8.22 -6.38 18.36
N ILE A 151 -9.19 -6.91 19.10
CA ILE A 151 -9.11 -7.04 20.56
C ILE A 151 -8.22 -8.26 20.85
N SER A 152 -7.33 -8.15 21.83
CA SER A 152 -6.42 -9.22 22.22
C SER A 152 -7.18 -10.46 22.70
N ASN A 153 -6.72 -11.66 22.32
CA ASN A 153 -7.26 -12.94 22.82
C ASN A 153 -7.30 -13.02 24.35
N TYR A 154 -6.31 -12.41 25.02
CA TYR A 154 -6.22 -12.38 26.48
C TYR A 154 -7.49 -11.81 27.13
N GLU A 155 -8.06 -10.75 26.55
CA GLU A 155 -9.27 -10.12 27.08
C GLU A 155 -10.47 -11.08 26.97
N PHE A 156 -10.55 -11.86 25.88
CA PHE A 156 -11.59 -12.89 25.74
C PHE A 156 -11.43 -13.99 26.78
N ARG A 157 -10.19 -14.46 27.00
CA ARG A 157 -9.86 -15.49 28.02
C ARG A 157 -10.29 -15.09 29.43
N MET A 158 -10.06 -13.83 29.80
CA MET A 158 -10.40 -13.29 31.13
C MET A 158 -11.91 -13.09 31.34
N THR A 159 -12.68 -13.04 30.26
CA THR A 159 -14.11 -12.67 30.30
C THR A 159 -15.03 -13.81 29.86
N THR A 160 -14.49 -15.03 29.70
CA THR A 160 -15.24 -16.28 29.52
C THR A 160 -16.06 -16.61 30.77
N GLU A 161 -17.11 -17.42 30.61
CA GLU A 161 -17.94 -17.87 31.74
C GLU A 161 -17.13 -18.62 32.81
N VAL A 162 -16.08 -19.34 32.39
CA VAL A 162 -15.11 -20.00 33.25
C VAL A 162 -13.76 -19.33 33.08
N GLU A 163 -13.29 -18.62 34.11
CA GLU A 163 -12.05 -17.82 34.07
C GLU A 163 -10.86 -18.61 33.46
N GLY A 164 -10.29 -18.08 32.38
CA GLY A 164 -9.13 -18.67 31.70
C GLY A 164 -9.46 -19.78 30.70
N SER A 165 -10.74 -20.05 30.43
CA SER A 165 -11.19 -21.03 29.43
C SER A 165 -10.75 -20.66 28.02
N ASN A 166 -10.60 -21.68 27.17
CA ASN A 166 -10.34 -21.54 25.73
C ASN A 166 -11.64 -21.52 24.90
N ASP A 167 -12.81 -21.56 25.56
CA ASP A 167 -14.11 -21.40 24.89
C ASP A 167 -14.47 -19.91 24.80
N TYR A 168 -13.87 -19.21 23.84
CA TYR A 168 -14.01 -17.77 23.68
C TYR A 168 -15.42 -17.32 23.26
N ASP A 169 -16.30 -18.23 22.88
CA ASP A 169 -17.69 -17.91 22.55
C ASP A 169 -18.56 -17.68 23.79
N THR A 170 -18.12 -18.15 24.95
CA THR A 170 -18.72 -17.82 26.26
C THR A 170 -18.27 -16.45 26.80
N SER A 171 -17.36 -15.76 26.11
CA SER A 171 -16.89 -14.44 26.53
C SER A 171 -18.00 -13.39 26.48
N SER A 172 -18.06 -12.54 27.50
CA SER A 172 -19.01 -11.42 27.56
C SER A 172 -18.70 -10.25 26.60
N ILE A 173 -17.52 -10.25 25.96
CA ILE A 173 -17.13 -9.28 24.96
C ILE A 173 -17.12 -9.90 23.56
N TYR A 174 -17.33 -9.07 22.53
CA TYR A 174 -17.32 -9.49 21.13
C TYR A 174 -16.11 -8.90 20.40
N GLN A 175 -15.65 -9.61 19.37
CA GLN A 175 -14.54 -9.15 18.53
C GLN A 175 -15.01 -8.14 17.48
N ASN A 176 -14.11 -7.24 17.09
CA ASN A 176 -14.36 -6.31 16.00
C ASN A 176 -14.68 -7.06 14.70
N PRO A 177 -15.64 -6.58 13.88
CA PRO A 177 -16.04 -7.25 12.65
C PRO A 177 -14.87 -7.65 11.75
N GLY A 178 -14.91 -8.89 11.26
CA GLY A 178 -13.89 -9.48 10.40
C GLY A 178 -12.61 -9.92 11.14
N TRP A 179 -12.50 -9.74 12.46
CA TRP A 179 -11.38 -10.28 13.24
C TRP A 179 -11.81 -11.53 14.00
N SER A 180 -10.88 -12.49 14.17
CA SER A 180 -11.11 -13.68 14.99
C SER A 180 -10.76 -13.42 16.46
N LYS A 181 -11.33 -14.22 17.35
CA LYS A 181 -10.94 -14.29 18.76
C LYS A 181 -9.67 -15.13 18.95
N GLU A 182 -9.33 -15.99 17.99
CA GLU A 182 -8.18 -16.88 18.02
C GLU A 182 -6.86 -16.16 17.76
N ASP A 183 -5.81 -16.59 18.45
CA ASP A 183 -4.45 -16.08 18.28
C ASP A 183 -3.85 -16.45 16.91
N GLY A 184 -2.98 -15.57 16.40
CA GLY A 184 -2.20 -15.83 15.18
C GLY A 184 -3.03 -15.85 13.89
N THR A 185 -4.25 -15.32 13.92
CA THR A 185 -5.15 -15.28 12.78
C THR A 185 -5.12 -13.92 12.06
N LEU A 186 -5.35 -13.96 10.75
CA LEU A 186 -5.58 -12.78 9.92
C LEU A 186 -7.07 -12.43 9.92
N PRO A 187 -7.44 -11.18 9.60
CA PRO A 187 -8.85 -10.84 9.43
C PRO A 187 -9.46 -11.61 8.24
N GLU A 188 -10.76 -11.87 8.31
CA GLU A 188 -11.53 -12.52 7.26
C GLU A 188 -11.37 -11.78 5.93
N GLY A 189 -10.94 -12.50 4.88
CA GLY A 189 -10.72 -11.94 3.54
C GLY A 189 -9.27 -11.56 3.21
N ASP A 190 -8.32 -11.85 4.10
CA ASP A 190 -6.88 -11.83 3.83
C ASP A 190 -6.31 -13.20 3.41
#